data_AF-A0A9P5QQJ3-F1
#
_entry.id   AF-A0A9P5QQJ3-F1
#
_cell.length_a   1.000
_cell.length_b   1.000
_cell.length_c   1.000
_cell.angle_alpha   90.00
_cell.angle_beta   90.00
_cell.angle_gamma   90.00
#
_symmetry.space_group_name_H-M   'P 1'
#
loop_
_entity.id
_entity.type
_entity.pdbx_description
1 polymer ?
#
loop_
_entity_poly.entity_id
_entity_poly.type
_entity_poly.pdbx_seq_one_letter_code
_entity_poly.pdbx_strand_id
1 'polypeptide(L)'
;MADSKSLEDLFYDECFKAGNNGLTTTDFLSVHKECDPKDTALAMNALLTKGYIEVFQVRGELIYKALKKEDVGKAGALQGEEQVVYNTIRSSGNEGIWTKHLKSKTNLHEAVIKRCLRALEQKALVKAIKSVKHPTRKLYMLMELTPSVEVTGGPWFTDQELDVDFVEQLTHQCYKYILMKSFPRDPSCIYTSSHNAYPSAAAVRKYIMEKRISQVELSVDDITMLLDVLIYDGKVERFIAQVDDDWDDEDMDTESDWVYKAVRDKKAESAWQDCPCGVCPVADFCTENGPVNPAGCTYYSKWLDF
;
A
#
# COMPACT_ATOMS: atom_id res chain seq x y z
N MET A 1 4.21 28.87 47.16
CA MET A 1 5.57 28.71 46.61
C MET A 1 5.38 28.62 45.11
N ALA A 2 5.76 29.68 44.40
CA ALA A 2 5.53 29.81 42.97
C ALA A 2 6.44 28.82 42.24
N ASP A 3 5.85 27.93 41.44
CA ASP A 3 6.57 27.11 40.48
C ASP A 3 7.22 28.06 39.46
N SER A 4 8.52 28.33 39.64
CA SER A 4 9.33 28.89 38.57
C SER A 4 9.42 27.82 37.49
N LYS A 5 8.49 27.83 36.52
CA LYS A 5 8.67 27.08 35.28
C LYS A 5 10.04 27.46 34.74
N SER A 6 10.90 26.46 34.56
CA SER A 6 12.25 26.70 34.07
C SER A 6 12.15 27.38 32.70
N LEU A 7 13.08 28.30 32.42
CA LEU A 7 13.18 28.98 31.12
C LEU A 7 13.24 27.97 29.96
N GLU A 8 13.78 26.78 30.26
CA GLU A 8 13.82 25.62 29.38
C GLU A 8 12.43 25.04 29.05
N ASP A 9 11.56 24.88 30.05
CA ASP A 9 10.20 24.36 29.85
C ASP A 9 9.30 25.36 29.10
N LEU A 10 9.47 26.66 29.34
CA LEU A 10 8.74 27.72 28.63
C LEU A 10 9.14 27.77 27.15
N PHE A 11 10.44 27.65 26.85
CA PHE A 11 10.93 27.60 25.48
C PHE A 11 10.44 26.34 24.74
N TYR A 12 10.42 25.20 25.44
CA TYR A 12 9.90 23.94 24.90
C TYR A 12 8.39 24.03 24.59
N ASP A 13 7.59 24.58 25.50
CA ASP A 13 6.14 24.75 25.30
C ASP A 13 5.84 25.71 24.13
N GLU A 14 6.58 26.81 23.97
CA GLU A 14 6.41 27.74 22.85
C GLU A 14 6.87 27.12 21.51
N CYS A 15 7.97 26.36 21.51
CA CYS A 15 8.38 25.58 20.32
C CYS A 15 7.35 24.50 19.96
N PHE A 16 6.66 23.93 20.95
CA PHE A 16 5.60 22.95 20.73
C PHE A 16 4.35 23.60 20.13
N LYS A 17 3.98 24.80 20.59
CA LYS A 17 2.87 25.59 20.02
C LYS A 17 3.15 26.08 18.59
N ALA A 18 4.39 26.44 18.29
CA ALA A 18 4.81 26.88 16.95
C ALA A 18 4.80 25.72 15.92
N GLY A 19 4.82 24.47 16.38
CA GLY A 19 4.59 23.28 15.56
C GLY A 19 5.53 23.17 14.35
N ASN A 20 4.99 23.41 13.15
CA ASN A 20 5.70 23.27 11.87
C ASN A 20 6.31 24.59 11.34
N ASN A 21 5.93 25.75 11.87
CA ASN A 21 6.57 27.02 11.49
C ASN A 21 7.95 27.18 12.14
N GLY A 22 8.17 26.44 13.23
CA GLY A 22 9.36 26.57 14.06
C GLY A 22 9.51 27.97 14.65
N LEU A 23 10.33 28.10 15.66
CA LEU A 23 10.47 29.35 16.41
C LEU A 23 11.79 30.01 16.03
N THR A 24 11.77 31.29 15.68
CA THR A 24 13.01 32.07 15.52
C THR A 24 13.46 32.63 16.88
N THR A 25 14.76 32.85 17.05
CA THR A 25 15.30 33.52 18.25
C THR A 25 14.65 34.89 18.46
N THR A 26 14.32 35.58 17.37
CA THR A 26 13.65 36.88 17.34
C THR A 26 12.19 36.82 17.78
N ASP A 27 11.43 35.79 17.39
CA ASP A 27 10.05 35.61 17.83
C ASP A 27 9.99 35.31 19.33
N PHE A 28 10.87 34.46 19.85
CA PHE A 28 10.90 34.16 21.27
C PHE A 28 11.26 35.38 22.13
N LEU A 29 12.24 36.18 21.70
CA LEU A 29 12.61 37.46 22.36
C LEU A 29 11.50 38.51 22.27
N SER A 30 10.65 38.45 21.24
CA SER A 30 9.50 39.36 21.10
C SER A 30 8.37 39.03 22.08
N VAL A 31 8.17 37.74 22.38
CA VAL A 31 7.14 37.23 23.30
C VAL A 31 7.59 37.34 24.76
N HIS A 32 8.87 37.10 25.05
CA HIS A 32 9.46 37.19 26.39
C HIS A 32 10.56 38.25 26.48
N LYS A 33 10.16 39.53 26.54
CA LYS A 33 11.07 40.69 26.71
C LYS A 33 11.80 40.76 28.07
N GLU A 34 11.46 39.89 29.02
CA GLU A 34 11.99 39.92 30.40
C GLU A 34 13.24 39.05 30.60
N CYS A 35 13.70 38.33 29.58
CA CYS A 35 14.84 37.40 29.70
C CYS A 35 16.11 37.94 29.01
N ASP A 36 17.28 37.78 29.66
CA ASP A 36 18.58 38.13 29.07
C ASP A 36 18.83 37.22 27.83
N PRO A 37 19.23 37.80 26.67
CA PRO A 37 19.61 37.01 25.50
C PRO A 37 20.65 35.93 25.79
N LYS A 38 21.53 36.13 26.78
CA LYS A 38 22.54 35.14 27.18
C LYS A 38 21.95 33.94 27.91
N ASP A 39 21.04 34.17 28.84
CA ASP A 39 20.39 33.10 29.61
C ASP A 39 19.46 32.27 28.72
N THR A 40 18.83 32.93 27.75
CA THR A 40 18.01 32.27 26.72
C THR A 40 18.88 31.39 25.81
N ALA A 41 20.04 31.88 25.37
CA ALA A 41 20.98 31.10 24.57
C ALA A 41 21.57 29.91 25.36
N LEU A 42 21.80 30.07 26.68
CA LEU A 42 22.24 28.98 27.56
C LEU A 42 21.15 27.92 27.73
N ALA A 43 19.90 28.33 27.94
CA ALA A 43 18.76 27.41 27.99
C ALA A 43 18.54 26.69 26.66
N MET A 44 18.70 27.38 25.53
CA MET A 44 18.66 26.76 24.19
C MET A 44 19.78 25.74 24.01
N ASN A 45 21.02 26.08 24.35
CA ASN A 45 22.15 25.14 24.27
C ASN A 45 21.95 23.94 25.21
N ALA A 46 21.37 24.15 26.39
CA ALA A 46 21.02 23.07 27.31
C ALA A 46 19.92 22.17 26.73
N LEU A 47 18.87 22.73 26.12
CA LEU A 47 17.81 21.98 25.46
C LEU A 47 18.28 21.25 24.20
N LEU A 48 19.21 21.85 23.44
CA LEU A 48 19.89 21.20 22.30
C LEU A 48 20.73 20.02 22.79
N THR A 49 21.50 20.20 23.87
CA THR A 49 22.31 19.14 24.48
C THR A 49 21.45 18.02 25.04
N LYS A 50 20.28 18.36 25.61
CA LYS A 50 19.29 17.40 26.08
C LYS A 50 18.47 16.76 24.94
N GLY A 51 18.57 17.26 23.71
CA GLY A 51 17.89 16.73 22.53
C GLY A 51 16.39 17.05 22.42
N TYR A 52 15.89 18.01 23.20
CA TYR A 52 14.47 18.40 23.18
C TYR A 52 14.08 19.31 21.99
N ILE A 53 15.07 19.95 21.37
CA ILE A 53 14.88 20.87 20.25
C ILE A 53 15.87 20.57 19.12
N GLU A 54 15.42 20.71 17.88
CA GLU A 54 16.23 20.64 16.66
C GLU A 54 16.41 22.03 16.06
N VAL A 55 17.60 22.32 15.55
CA VAL A 55 17.91 23.55 14.82
C VAL A 55 17.90 23.28 13.32
N PHE A 56 17.14 24.08 12.60
CA PHE A 56 17.14 24.16 11.14
C PHE A 56 17.59 25.55 10.71
N GLN A 57 18.42 25.64 9.67
CA GLN A 57 18.78 26.92 9.07
C GLN A 57 17.98 27.11 7.78
N VAL A 58 17.06 28.07 7.77
CA VAL A 58 16.24 28.38 6.60
C VAL A 58 16.45 29.85 6.26
N ARG A 59 16.91 30.13 5.02
CA ARG A 59 17.13 31.49 4.49
C ARG A 59 18.02 32.40 5.36
N GLY A 60 18.96 31.81 6.12
CA GLY A 60 19.90 32.56 6.96
C GLY A 60 19.45 32.74 8.42
N GLU A 61 18.23 32.32 8.77
CA GLU A 61 17.70 32.36 10.14
C GLU A 61 17.67 30.95 10.75
N LEU A 62 17.97 30.89 12.06
CA LEU A 62 17.92 29.66 12.84
C LEU A 62 16.50 29.46 13.36
N ILE A 63 15.87 28.39 12.89
CA ILE A 63 14.53 27.95 13.27
C ILE A 63 14.66 26.77 14.23
N TYR A 64 14.03 26.86 15.39
CA TYR A 64 14.02 25.81 16.40
C TYR A 64 12.71 25.03 16.35
N LYS A 65 12.79 23.70 16.34
CA LYS A 65 11.62 22.81 16.34
C LYS A 65 11.64 21.91 17.56
N ALA A 66 10.55 21.84 18.31
CA ALA A 66 10.44 20.91 19.45
C ALA A 66 10.27 19.46 18.97
N LEU A 67 11.02 18.54 19.58
CA LEU A 67 10.80 17.10 19.47
C LEU A 67 9.88 16.61 20.58
N LYS A 68 9.05 15.61 20.29
CA LYS A 68 8.19 14.98 21.32
C LYS A 68 9.06 14.30 22.39
N LYS A 69 8.68 14.40 23.67
CA LYS A 69 9.42 13.82 24.81
C LYS A 69 9.75 12.32 24.66
N GLU A 70 8.93 11.56 23.95
CA GLU A 70 9.17 10.13 23.65
C GLU A 70 10.32 9.89 22.66
N ASP A 71 10.52 10.82 21.72
CA ASP A 71 11.63 10.78 20.77
C ASP A 71 12.94 11.20 21.43
N VAL A 72 12.88 12.03 22.47
CA VAL A 72 14.06 12.53 23.19
C VAL A 72 14.75 11.41 23.98
N GLY A 73 13.98 10.46 24.53
CA GLY A 73 14.55 9.26 25.16
C GLY A 73 15.31 8.36 24.19
N LYS A 74 14.90 8.35 22.91
CA LYS A 74 15.53 7.55 21.84
C LYS A 74 16.66 8.31 21.14
N ALA A 75 16.49 9.62 20.94
CA ALA A 75 17.46 10.53 20.33
C ALA A 75 18.61 10.90 21.28
N GLY A 76 18.36 11.01 22.59
CA GLY A 76 19.39 11.33 23.58
C GLY A 76 20.46 10.25 23.76
N ALA A 77 20.18 9.01 23.33
CA ALA A 77 21.14 7.90 23.33
C ALA A 77 21.94 7.78 22.02
N LEU A 78 21.68 8.65 21.04
CA LEU A 78 22.30 8.64 19.71
C LEU A 78 23.28 9.82 19.63
N GLN A 79 24.57 9.55 19.49
CA GLN A 79 25.59 10.59 19.39
C GLN A 79 25.98 10.88 17.93
N GLY A 80 26.00 12.17 17.58
CA GLY A 80 26.59 12.72 16.36
C GLY A 80 26.07 12.10 15.06
N GLU A 81 26.87 11.21 14.47
CA GLU A 81 26.60 10.60 13.17
C GLU A 81 25.34 9.71 13.17
N GLU A 82 25.05 9.02 14.29
CA GLU A 82 23.86 8.18 14.41
C GLU A 82 22.57 9.02 14.41
N GLN A 83 22.60 10.19 15.03
CA GLN A 83 21.47 11.12 15.11
C GLN A 83 21.13 11.71 13.74
N VAL A 84 22.13 12.09 12.96
CA VAL A 84 21.93 12.60 11.59
C VAL A 84 21.31 11.53 10.69
N VAL A 85 21.79 10.28 10.77
CA VAL A 85 21.23 9.16 10.01
C VAL A 85 19.79 8.88 10.43
N TYR A 86 19.52 8.84 11.74
CA TYR A 86 18.19 8.62 12.29
C TYR A 86 17.19 9.68 11.84
N ASN A 87 17.55 10.96 11.94
CA ASN A 87 16.69 12.08 11.52
C ASN A 87 16.40 12.06 10.01
N THR A 88 17.36 11.62 9.21
CA THR A 88 17.16 11.46 7.75
C THR A 88 16.19 10.32 7.44
N ILE A 89 16.27 9.19 8.17
CA ILE A 89 15.33 8.07 8.04
C ILE A 89 13.94 8.49 8.52
N ARG A 90 13.86 9.21 9.64
CA ARG A 90 12.60 9.76 10.16
C ARG A 90 11.91 10.68 9.16
N SER A 91 12.68 11.51 8.48
CA SER A 91 12.18 12.42 7.44
C SER A 91 11.62 11.68 6.21
N SER A 92 12.00 10.42 5.98
CA SER A 92 11.49 9.60 4.87
C SER A 92 10.16 8.88 5.16
N GLY A 93 9.70 8.88 6.41
CA GLY A 93 8.37 8.35 6.77
C GLY A 93 8.11 6.92 6.29
N ASN A 94 7.01 6.73 5.56
CA ASN A 94 6.44 5.42 5.21
C ASN A 94 7.00 4.80 3.91
N GLU A 95 7.76 5.55 3.12
CA GLU A 95 8.41 5.04 1.89
C GLU A 95 9.80 4.44 2.19
N GLY A 96 10.36 4.80 3.36
CA GLY A 96 11.72 4.45 3.75
C GLY A 96 12.78 5.12 2.88
N ILE A 97 14.05 4.91 3.25
CA ILE A 97 15.19 5.51 2.54
C ILE A 97 16.17 4.45 2.04
N TRP A 98 16.58 4.60 0.78
CA TRP A 98 17.61 3.76 0.17
C TRP A 98 19.01 4.20 0.61
N THR A 99 19.92 3.25 0.83
CA THR A 99 21.30 3.53 1.27
C THR A 99 22.07 4.52 0.39
N LYS A 100 21.86 4.52 -0.93
CA LYS A 100 22.50 5.52 -1.82
C LYS A 100 21.93 6.92 -1.62
N HIS A 101 20.61 7.06 -1.45
CA HIS A 101 19.98 8.34 -1.13
C HIS A 101 20.39 8.83 0.25
N LEU A 102 20.53 7.93 1.21
CA LEU A 102 21.03 8.25 2.56
C LEU A 102 22.47 8.78 2.52
N LYS A 103 23.34 8.21 1.67
CA LYS A 103 24.70 8.72 1.43
C LYS A 103 24.69 10.12 0.82
N SER A 104 23.84 10.35 -0.19
CA SER A 104 23.74 11.65 -0.85
C SER A 104 23.17 12.75 0.05
N LYS A 105 22.33 12.40 1.04
CA LYS A 105 21.74 13.38 1.98
C LYS A 105 22.65 13.68 3.17
N THR A 106 23.36 12.67 3.69
CA THR A 106 24.19 12.83 4.90
C THR A 106 25.63 13.24 4.58
N ASN A 107 26.08 13.11 3.33
CA ASN A 107 27.48 13.32 2.92
C ASN A 107 28.50 12.50 3.75
N LEU A 108 28.05 11.42 4.40
CA LEU A 108 28.89 10.52 5.19
C LEU A 108 29.49 9.42 4.33
N HIS A 109 30.64 8.90 4.77
CA HIS A 109 31.29 7.77 4.10
C HIS A 109 30.45 6.48 4.27
N GLU A 110 30.44 5.61 3.26
CA GLU A 110 29.60 4.41 3.24
C GLU A 110 29.87 3.45 4.41
N ALA A 111 31.14 3.36 4.84
CA ALA A 111 31.53 2.53 5.99
C ALA A 111 30.92 3.02 7.31
N VAL A 112 30.79 4.34 7.47
CA VAL A 112 30.19 4.97 8.66
C VAL A 112 28.69 4.72 8.66
N ILE A 113 28.01 4.93 7.52
CA ILE A 113 26.57 4.66 7.38
C ILE A 113 26.25 3.20 7.70
N LYS A 114 27.03 2.24 7.19
CA LYS A 114 26.84 0.81 7.52
C LYS A 114 27.07 0.49 9.00
N ARG A 115 27.93 1.24 9.70
CA ARG A 115 28.15 1.09 11.15
C ARG A 115 26.94 1.64 11.92
N CYS A 116 26.50 2.86 11.61
CA CYS A 116 25.35 3.50 12.24
C CYS A 116 24.05 2.72 12.01
N LEU A 117 23.81 2.21 10.80
CA LEU A 117 22.61 1.40 10.51
C LEU A 117 22.59 0.11 11.33
N ARG A 118 23.74 -0.57 11.51
CA ARG A 118 23.83 -1.77 12.36
C ARG A 118 23.58 -1.44 13.84
N ALA A 119 24.09 -0.30 14.32
CA ALA A 119 23.83 0.15 15.69
C ALA A 119 22.36 0.52 15.91
N LEU A 120 21.73 1.19 14.94
CA LEU A 120 20.30 1.54 14.96
C LEU A 120 19.38 0.31 14.88
N GLU A 121 19.79 -0.70 14.10
CA GLU A 121 19.10 -2.00 14.00
C GLU A 121 19.24 -2.80 15.30
N GLN A 122 20.44 -2.82 15.92
CA GLN A 122 20.66 -3.45 17.22
C GLN A 122 19.84 -2.79 18.35
N LYS A 123 19.67 -1.46 18.30
CA LYS A 123 18.80 -0.71 19.21
C LYS A 123 17.30 -0.84 18.86
N ALA A 124 16.95 -1.61 17.82
CA ALA A 124 15.59 -1.81 17.31
C ALA A 124 14.84 -0.51 16.93
N LEU A 125 15.56 0.57 16.61
CA LEU A 125 14.95 1.85 16.21
C LEU A 125 14.60 1.88 14.71
N VAL A 126 15.36 1.13 13.91
CA VAL A 126 15.24 1.07 12.45
C VAL A 126 15.12 -0.39 12.03
N LYS A 127 14.27 -0.65 11.03
CA LYS A 127 14.14 -1.95 10.36
C LYS A 127 14.57 -1.84 8.90
N ALA A 128 15.23 -2.89 8.41
CA ALA A 128 15.58 -3.03 7.00
C ALA A 128 14.43 -3.73 6.25
N ILE A 129 13.99 -3.14 5.15
CA ILE A 129 12.97 -3.69 4.26
C ILE A 129 13.54 -3.77 2.85
N LYS A 130 13.17 -4.80 2.11
CA LYS A 130 13.48 -4.89 0.68
C LYS A 130 12.27 -4.39 -0.10
N SER A 131 12.53 -3.59 -1.14
CA SER A 131 11.46 -3.13 -2.03
C SER A 131 10.99 -4.25 -2.94
N VAL A 132 9.67 -4.42 -3.11
CA VAL A 132 9.10 -5.33 -4.12
C VAL A 132 9.42 -4.85 -5.54
N LYS A 133 9.27 -3.55 -5.84
CA LYS A 133 9.59 -2.96 -7.15
C LYS A 133 11.08 -3.12 -7.53
N HIS A 134 11.97 -3.10 -6.53
CA HIS A 134 13.41 -3.17 -6.72
C HIS A 134 14.08 -4.11 -5.70
N PRO A 135 14.11 -5.43 -5.94
CA PRO A 135 14.57 -6.44 -4.98
C PRO A 135 16.02 -6.24 -4.50
N THR A 136 16.86 -5.59 -5.31
CA THR A 136 18.26 -5.32 -5.00
C THR A 136 18.46 -4.10 -4.08
N ARG A 137 17.43 -3.27 -3.87
CA ARG A 137 17.50 -2.07 -3.05
C ARG A 137 17.08 -2.37 -1.61
N LYS A 138 18.01 -2.18 -0.68
CA LYS A 138 17.75 -2.21 0.78
C LYS A 138 17.26 -0.85 1.24
N LEU A 139 16.01 -0.77 1.66
CA LEU A 139 15.37 0.39 2.27
C LEU A 139 15.45 0.27 3.79
N TYR A 140 15.56 1.41 4.46
CA TYR A 140 15.51 1.49 5.92
C TYR A 140 14.38 2.41 6.35
N MET A 141 13.64 2.01 7.36
CA MET A 141 12.55 2.81 7.93
C MET A 141 12.47 2.64 9.44
N LEU A 142 11.73 3.52 10.11
CA LEU A 142 11.52 3.41 11.56
C LEU A 142 10.73 2.15 11.91
N MET A 143 11.04 1.56 13.07
CA MET A 143 10.43 0.31 13.50
C MET A 143 8.90 0.44 13.68
N GLU A 144 8.46 1.57 14.24
CA GLU A 144 7.07 1.89 14.55
C GLU A 144 6.19 2.18 13.32
N LEU A 145 6.79 2.55 12.20
CA LEU A 145 6.03 2.90 11.00
C LEU A 145 5.68 1.64 10.20
N THR A 146 4.44 1.55 9.71
CA THR A 146 4.06 0.52 8.74
C THR A 146 4.50 0.96 7.34
N PRO A 147 5.14 0.07 6.55
CA PRO A 147 5.55 0.42 5.20
C PRO A 147 4.32 0.70 4.33
N SER A 148 4.47 1.64 3.40
CA SER A 148 3.44 1.93 2.41
C SER A 148 3.22 0.76 1.43
N VAL A 149 2.01 0.69 0.87
CA VAL A 149 1.60 -0.30 -0.15
C VAL A 149 2.55 -0.30 -1.35
N GLU A 150 3.16 0.85 -1.68
CA GLU A 150 4.14 0.94 -2.76
C GLU A 150 5.44 0.17 -2.51
N VAL A 151 5.82 0.03 -1.24
CA VAL A 151 7.05 -0.65 -0.82
C VAL A 151 6.78 -2.13 -0.58
N THR A 152 5.63 -2.46 0.02
CA THR A 152 5.21 -3.86 0.30
C THR A 152 4.53 -4.56 -0.86
N GLY A 153 4.06 -3.83 -1.88
CA GLY A 153 3.28 -4.39 -2.98
C GLY A 153 1.82 -4.71 -2.60
N GLY A 154 1.38 -4.34 -1.40
CA GLY A 154 0.03 -4.63 -0.91
C GLY A 154 -0.12 -6.05 -0.35
N PRO A 155 -1.36 -6.52 -0.13
CA PRO A 155 -1.66 -7.78 0.54
C PRO A 155 -1.35 -9.03 -0.29
N TRP A 156 -0.98 -8.87 -1.56
CA TRP A 156 -0.74 -9.95 -2.52
C TRP A 156 0.67 -10.54 -2.46
N PHE A 157 1.56 -9.95 -1.66
CA PHE A 157 2.96 -10.36 -1.57
C PHE A 157 3.27 -10.99 -0.21
N THR A 158 3.78 -12.21 -0.24
CA THR A 158 4.34 -12.91 0.90
C THR A 158 5.84 -13.08 0.64
N ASP A 159 6.69 -12.65 1.58
CA ASP A 159 8.15 -12.79 1.48
C ASP A 159 8.81 -12.23 0.19
N GLN A 160 8.23 -11.18 -0.40
CA GLN A 160 8.65 -10.52 -1.67
C GLN A 160 8.26 -11.27 -2.95
N GLU A 161 7.49 -12.35 -2.86
CA GLU A 161 6.93 -13.04 -4.02
C GLU A 161 5.40 -12.84 -4.06
N LEU A 162 4.84 -12.74 -5.27
CA LEU A 162 3.41 -12.65 -5.44
C LEU A 162 2.80 -14.03 -5.17
N ASP A 163 1.90 -14.09 -4.21
CA ASP A 163 1.22 -15.32 -3.81
C ASP A 163 0.07 -15.60 -4.78
N VAL A 164 0.42 -16.23 -5.91
CA VAL A 164 -0.53 -16.55 -6.99
C VAL A 164 -1.63 -17.47 -6.47
N ASP A 165 -1.28 -18.47 -5.65
CA ASP A 165 -2.23 -19.42 -5.09
C ASP A 165 -3.25 -18.71 -4.19
N PHE A 166 -2.81 -17.77 -3.36
CA PHE A 166 -3.70 -16.96 -2.54
C PHE A 166 -4.64 -16.09 -3.39
N VAL A 167 -4.10 -15.41 -4.43
CA VAL A 167 -4.90 -14.59 -5.35
C VAL A 167 -5.95 -15.45 -6.07
N GLU A 168 -5.56 -16.61 -6.60
CA GLU A 168 -6.46 -17.53 -7.30
C GLU A 168 -7.55 -18.08 -6.37
N GLN A 169 -7.19 -18.49 -5.16
CA GLN A 169 -8.15 -18.98 -4.16
C GLN A 169 -9.14 -17.89 -3.78
N LEU A 170 -8.69 -16.67 -3.51
CA LEU A 170 -9.55 -15.56 -3.13
C LEU A 170 -10.49 -15.18 -4.30
N THR A 171 -9.94 -15.12 -5.51
CA THR A 171 -10.70 -14.90 -6.75
C THR A 171 -11.78 -15.97 -6.95
N HIS A 172 -11.45 -17.24 -6.72
CA HIS A 172 -12.41 -18.34 -6.79
C HIS A 172 -13.53 -18.21 -5.76
N GLN A 173 -13.21 -17.79 -4.52
CA GLN A 173 -14.24 -17.56 -3.49
C GLN A 173 -15.14 -16.36 -3.82
N CYS A 174 -14.56 -15.27 -4.34
CA CYS A 174 -15.33 -14.12 -4.85
C CYS A 174 -16.30 -14.58 -5.94
N TYR A 175 -15.81 -15.33 -6.94
CA TYR A 175 -16.64 -15.86 -8.02
C TYR A 175 -17.75 -16.78 -7.50
N LYS A 176 -17.44 -17.69 -6.58
CA LYS A 176 -18.42 -18.62 -5.98
C LYS A 176 -19.53 -17.88 -5.25
N TYR A 177 -19.20 -16.81 -4.53
CA TYR A 177 -20.18 -15.98 -3.85
C TYR A 177 -21.11 -15.27 -4.84
N ILE A 178 -20.55 -14.67 -5.90
CA ILE A 178 -21.33 -14.02 -6.95
C ILE A 178 -22.21 -15.03 -7.68
N LEU A 179 -21.70 -16.22 -7.99
CA LEU A 179 -22.45 -17.30 -8.62
C LEU A 179 -23.67 -17.72 -7.79
N MET A 180 -23.48 -17.92 -6.48
CA MET A 180 -24.55 -18.31 -5.55
C MET A 180 -25.68 -17.27 -5.47
N LYS A 181 -25.36 -16.00 -5.68
CA LYS A 181 -26.35 -14.90 -5.72
C LYS A 181 -26.97 -14.74 -7.09
N SER A 182 -26.21 -14.95 -8.16
CA SER A 182 -26.64 -14.70 -9.54
C SER A 182 -27.58 -15.78 -10.08
N PHE A 183 -27.46 -17.03 -9.60
CA PHE A 183 -28.30 -18.14 -10.05
C PHE A 183 -29.12 -18.76 -8.90
N PRO A 184 -30.35 -19.19 -9.17
CA PRO A 184 -31.12 -19.97 -8.20
C PRO A 184 -30.41 -21.28 -7.89
N ARG A 185 -30.63 -21.81 -6.68
CA ARG A 185 -30.06 -23.10 -6.25
C ARG A 185 -30.55 -24.28 -7.09
N ASP A 186 -31.72 -24.13 -7.73
CA ASP A 186 -32.29 -25.10 -8.65
C ASP A 186 -31.96 -24.70 -10.11
N PRO A 187 -31.30 -25.56 -10.90
CA PRO A 187 -30.98 -25.29 -12.31
C PRO A 187 -32.20 -25.00 -13.20
N SER A 188 -33.38 -25.47 -12.80
CA SER A 188 -34.64 -25.29 -13.55
C SER A 188 -35.32 -23.93 -13.31
N CYS A 189 -34.91 -23.22 -12.27
CA CYS A 189 -35.47 -21.93 -11.90
C CYS A 189 -34.68 -20.79 -12.54
N ILE A 190 -35.38 -19.73 -12.92
CA ILE A 190 -34.81 -18.46 -13.37
C ILE A 190 -35.32 -17.35 -12.46
N TYR A 191 -34.45 -16.39 -12.14
CA TYR A 191 -34.91 -15.18 -11.46
C TYR A 191 -35.75 -14.33 -12.41
N THR A 192 -36.78 -13.68 -11.87
CA THR A 192 -37.60 -12.70 -12.60
C THR A 192 -36.78 -11.47 -12.96
N SER A 193 -37.20 -10.72 -13.98
CA SER A 193 -36.52 -9.47 -14.40
C SER A 193 -36.39 -8.43 -13.28
N SER A 194 -37.25 -8.49 -12.26
CA SER A 194 -37.23 -7.60 -11.09
C SER A 194 -36.21 -8.00 -10.01
N HIS A 195 -35.41 -9.05 -10.21
CA HIS A 195 -34.43 -9.48 -9.22
C HIS A 195 -33.16 -8.64 -9.30
N ASN A 196 -32.98 -7.72 -8.34
CA ASN A 196 -31.82 -6.83 -8.25
C ASN A 196 -30.88 -7.17 -7.09
N ALA A 197 -30.93 -8.38 -6.53
CA ALA A 197 -30.13 -8.76 -5.35
C ALA A 197 -28.69 -9.19 -5.72
N TYR A 198 -28.05 -8.44 -6.61
CA TYR A 198 -26.67 -8.67 -7.01
C TYR A 198 -25.69 -8.04 -6.01
N PRO A 199 -24.58 -8.74 -5.67
CA PRO A 199 -23.64 -8.23 -4.69
C PRO A 199 -22.82 -7.06 -5.23
N SER A 200 -22.64 -6.02 -4.40
CA SER A 200 -21.63 -4.97 -4.60
C SER A 200 -20.25 -5.41 -4.08
N ALA A 201 -19.19 -4.68 -4.44
CA ALA A 201 -17.83 -4.96 -3.96
C ALA A 201 -17.74 -4.96 -2.42
N ALA A 202 -18.47 -4.05 -1.75
CA ALA A 202 -18.57 -4.00 -0.29
C ALA A 202 -19.24 -5.24 0.31
N ALA A 203 -20.27 -5.78 -0.36
CA ALA A 203 -20.93 -7.01 0.07
C ALA A 203 -20.01 -8.23 -0.08
N VAL A 204 -19.21 -8.29 -1.16
CA VAL A 204 -18.19 -9.33 -1.36
C VAL A 204 -17.13 -9.26 -0.25
N ARG A 205 -16.63 -8.07 0.07
CA ARG A 205 -15.69 -7.86 1.19
C ARG A 205 -16.26 -8.35 2.51
N LYS A 206 -17.51 -7.99 2.84
CA LYS A 206 -18.18 -8.43 4.07
C LYS A 206 -18.27 -9.95 4.15
N TYR A 207 -18.58 -10.62 3.05
CA TYR A 207 -18.62 -12.08 2.97
C TYR A 207 -17.26 -12.72 3.25
N ILE A 208 -16.18 -12.18 2.67
CA ILE A 208 -14.81 -12.67 2.89
C ILE A 208 -14.39 -12.51 4.35
N MET A 209 -14.73 -11.37 4.96
CA MET A 209 -14.46 -11.09 6.37
C MET A 209 -15.25 -12.02 7.31
N GLU A 210 -16.53 -12.24 7.03
CA GLU A 210 -17.39 -13.11 7.84
C GLU A 210 -16.93 -14.57 7.81
N LYS A 211 -16.49 -15.04 6.63
CA LYS A 211 -15.96 -16.38 6.45
C LYS A 211 -14.51 -16.55 6.90
N ARG A 212 -13.83 -15.45 7.29
CA ARG A 212 -12.41 -15.42 7.69
C ARG A 212 -11.51 -16.19 6.71
N ILE A 213 -11.72 -15.95 5.42
CA ILE A 213 -10.98 -16.64 4.36
C ILE A 213 -9.54 -16.12 4.30
N SER A 214 -9.34 -14.81 4.52
CA SER A 214 -8.02 -14.19 4.58
C SER A 214 -7.61 -13.90 6.03
N GLN A 215 -6.33 -14.09 6.34
CA GLN A 215 -5.71 -13.58 7.56
C GLN A 215 -5.32 -12.09 7.43
N VAL A 216 -5.19 -11.61 6.20
CA VAL A 216 -4.81 -10.24 5.86
C VAL A 216 -6.05 -9.35 5.75
N GLU A 217 -5.94 -8.13 6.27
CA GLU A 217 -6.96 -7.10 6.12
C GLU A 217 -7.01 -6.61 4.67
N LEU A 218 -8.15 -6.78 4.02
CA LEU A 218 -8.37 -6.40 2.62
C LEU A 218 -9.19 -5.10 2.54
N SER A 219 -8.73 -4.17 1.70
CA SER A 219 -9.46 -2.96 1.32
C SER A 219 -10.62 -3.30 0.37
N VAL A 220 -11.55 -2.36 0.18
CA VAL A 220 -12.56 -2.45 -0.89
C VAL A 220 -11.89 -2.43 -2.26
N ASP A 221 -10.86 -1.59 -2.43
CA ASP A 221 -10.12 -1.47 -3.68
C ASP A 221 -9.43 -2.78 -4.08
N ASP A 222 -8.88 -3.51 -3.10
CA ASP A 222 -8.25 -4.82 -3.32
C ASP A 222 -9.28 -5.83 -3.88
N ILE A 223 -10.51 -5.79 -3.36
CA ILE A 223 -11.60 -6.65 -3.87
C ILE A 223 -12.03 -6.20 -5.27
N THR A 224 -12.14 -4.90 -5.51
CA THR A 224 -12.47 -4.38 -6.85
C THR A 224 -11.45 -4.85 -7.89
N MET A 225 -10.15 -4.84 -7.57
CA MET A 225 -9.11 -5.37 -8.46
C MET A 225 -9.31 -6.86 -8.77
N LEU A 226 -9.67 -7.69 -7.78
CA LEU A 226 -9.99 -9.10 -8.02
C LEU A 226 -11.26 -9.29 -8.87
N LEU A 227 -12.27 -8.44 -8.66
CA LEU A 227 -13.49 -8.48 -9.45
C LEU A 227 -13.24 -8.05 -10.90
N ASP A 228 -12.33 -7.10 -11.14
CA ASP A 228 -11.91 -6.71 -12.48
C ASP A 228 -11.20 -7.88 -13.21
N VAL A 229 -10.36 -8.66 -12.52
CA VAL A 229 -9.79 -9.90 -13.09
C VAL A 229 -10.90 -10.86 -13.53
N LEU A 230 -11.95 -11.03 -12.73
CA LEU A 230 -13.10 -11.87 -13.11
C LEU A 230 -13.91 -11.33 -14.29
N ILE A 231 -13.91 -10.00 -14.49
CA ILE A 231 -14.53 -9.35 -15.66
C ILE A 231 -13.68 -9.61 -16.90
N TYR A 232 -12.35 -9.47 -16.82
CA TYR A 232 -11.46 -9.76 -17.94
C TYR A 232 -11.47 -11.23 -18.34
N ASP A 233 -11.67 -12.14 -17.38
CA ASP A 233 -11.91 -13.56 -17.62
C ASP A 233 -13.27 -13.84 -18.31
N GLY A 234 -14.15 -12.86 -18.42
CA GLY A 234 -15.50 -13.01 -18.98
C GLY A 234 -16.46 -13.83 -18.11
N LYS A 235 -16.09 -14.11 -16.85
CA LYS A 235 -16.91 -14.89 -15.89
C LYS A 235 -17.95 -14.03 -15.17
N VAL A 236 -17.68 -12.73 -15.03
CA VAL A 236 -18.52 -11.78 -14.29
C VAL A 236 -18.75 -10.53 -15.15
N GLU A 237 -19.97 -10.00 -15.11
CA GLU A 237 -20.32 -8.70 -15.67
C GLU A 237 -20.61 -7.72 -14.53
N ARG A 238 -20.26 -6.46 -14.72
CA ARG A 238 -20.65 -5.35 -13.82
C ARG A 238 -21.68 -4.47 -14.50
N PHE A 239 -22.65 -4.00 -13.74
CA PHE A 239 -23.61 -2.99 -14.17
C PHE A 239 -23.95 -2.08 -12.99
N ILE A 240 -24.54 -0.94 -13.32
CA ILE A 240 -25.05 -0.01 -12.32
C ILE A 240 -26.45 -0.51 -11.96
N ALA A 241 -26.72 -0.70 -10.67
CA ALA A 241 -28.05 -1.05 -10.22
C ALA A 241 -29.01 0.09 -10.63
N GLN A 242 -30.01 -0.20 -11.47
CA GLN A 242 -31.09 0.75 -11.69
C GLN A 242 -31.82 0.91 -10.36
N VAL A 243 -31.64 2.08 -9.75
CA VAL A 243 -32.59 2.59 -8.77
C VAL A 243 -33.77 3.07 -9.60
N ASP A 244 -34.96 2.56 -9.37
CA ASP A 244 -36.15 3.24 -9.86
C ASP A 244 -36.12 4.62 -9.21
N ASP A 245 -35.86 5.67 -9.99
CA ASP A 245 -36.00 7.06 -9.55
C ASP A 245 -37.47 7.22 -9.12
N ASP A 246 -37.74 7.05 -7.83
CA ASP A 246 -38.95 7.56 -7.20
C ASP A 246 -38.65 9.03 -6.87
N TRP A 247 -39.37 9.93 -7.53
CA TRP A 247 -39.06 11.37 -7.64
C TRP A 247 -39.21 12.18 -6.33
N ASP A 248 -39.24 11.55 -5.16
CA ASP A 248 -39.67 12.18 -3.90
C ASP A 248 -38.65 12.15 -2.73
N ASP A 249 -37.41 11.69 -2.91
CA ASP A 249 -36.36 11.76 -1.86
C ASP A 249 -35.10 12.51 -2.35
N GLU A 250 -35.04 13.82 -2.10
CA GLU A 250 -33.91 14.72 -2.43
C GLU A 250 -32.67 14.55 -1.53
N ASP A 251 -32.65 13.59 -0.59
CA ASP A 251 -31.63 13.51 0.48
C ASP A 251 -30.92 12.14 0.58
N MET A 252 -30.65 11.45 -0.54
CA MET A 252 -29.75 10.28 -0.51
C MET A 252 -28.76 10.30 -1.66
N ASP A 253 -27.52 10.74 -1.38
CA ASP A 253 -26.32 10.51 -2.20
C ASP A 253 -26.03 8.99 -2.28
N THR A 254 -26.93 8.22 -2.90
CA THR A 254 -26.67 6.83 -3.25
C THR A 254 -25.89 6.86 -4.54
N GLU A 255 -24.60 7.18 -4.43
CA GLU A 255 -23.64 6.98 -5.52
C GLU A 255 -23.88 5.59 -6.09
N SER A 256 -24.24 5.52 -7.37
CA SER A 256 -24.81 4.31 -7.96
C SER A 256 -23.76 3.19 -7.94
N ASP A 257 -23.80 2.36 -6.90
CA ASP A 257 -22.79 1.35 -6.64
C ASP A 257 -22.77 0.30 -7.77
N TRP A 258 -21.56 -0.04 -8.22
CA TRP A 258 -21.36 -1.14 -9.16
C TRP A 258 -21.77 -2.46 -8.52
N VAL A 259 -22.65 -3.18 -9.19
CA VAL A 259 -23.06 -4.54 -8.82
C VAL A 259 -22.54 -5.57 -9.82
N TYR A 260 -22.28 -6.77 -9.32
CA TYR A 260 -21.60 -7.82 -10.07
C TYR A 260 -22.50 -9.05 -10.23
N LYS A 261 -22.55 -9.58 -11.45
CA LYS A 261 -23.33 -10.78 -11.80
C LYS A 261 -22.46 -11.78 -12.52
N ALA A 262 -22.58 -13.04 -12.14
CA ALA A 262 -21.93 -14.13 -12.85
C ALA A 262 -22.61 -14.37 -14.19
N VAL A 263 -21.81 -14.48 -15.24
CA VAL A 263 -22.26 -14.86 -16.58
C VAL A 263 -22.32 -16.38 -16.63
N ARG A 264 -23.38 -16.95 -17.25
CA ARG A 264 -23.35 -18.38 -17.57
C ARG A 264 -22.27 -18.58 -18.60
N ASP A 265 -21.31 -19.45 -18.31
CA ASP A 265 -20.26 -19.83 -19.23
C ASP A 265 -20.91 -20.40 -20.50
N LYS A 266 -21.14 -19.52 -21.49
CA LYS A 266 -21.49 -19.92 -22.83
C LYS A 266 -20.16 -20.32 -23.45
N LYS A 267 -19.65 -21.47 -23.05
CA LYS A 267 -18.75 -22.22 -23.92
C LYS A 267 -19.55 -22.53 -25.17
N ALA A 268 -19.52 -21.59 -26.11
CA ALA A 268 -19.65 -21.91 -27.51
C ALA A 268 -18.39 -22.69 -27.84
N GLU A 269 -18.32 -23.95 -27.38
CA GLU A 269 -17.45 -24.96 -27.95
C GLU A 269 -17.87 -25.02 -29.42
N SER A 270 -17.15 -24.25 -30.22
CA SER A 270 -17.29 -24.34 -31.66
C SER A 270 -16.76 -25.72 -32.01
N ALA A 271 -17.52 -26.50 -32.77
CA ALA A 271 -17.05 -27.78 -33.30
C ALA A 271 -15.71 -27.66 -34.05
N TRP A 272 -15.31 -26.43 -34.43
CA TRP A 272 -14.00 -26.12 -34.96
C TRP A 272 -12.85 -26.31 -33.95
N GLN A 273 -13.05 -25.98 -32.68
CA GLN A 273 -12.05 -26.15 -31.60
C GLN A 273 -11.88 -27.63 -31.21
N ASP A 274 -12.91 -28.45 -31.40
CA ASP A 274 -12.86 -29.89 -31.16
C ASP A 274 -12.11 -30.65 -32.27
N CYS A 275 -12.01 -30.03 -33.45
CA CYS A 275 -11.32 -30.60 -34.60
C CYS A 275 -9.82 -30.27 -34.56
N PRO A 276 -8.93 -31.24 -34.84
CA PRO A 276 -7.48 -30.99 -34.88
C PRO A 276 -7.09 -29.92 -35.90
N CYS A 277 -7.90 -29.66 -36.93
CA CYS A 277 -7.69 -28.54 -37.87
C CYS A 277 -7.79 -27.16 -37.20
N GLY A 278 -8.73 -26.96 -36.29
CA GLY A 278 -9.03 -25.62 -35.77
C GLY A 278 -8.01 -25.09 -34.78
N VAL A 279 -7.16 -25.97 -34.25
CA VAL A 279 -6.02 -25.66 -33.38
C VAL A 279 -4.67 -26.01 -34.02
N CYS A 280 -4.66 -26.38 -35.30
CA CYS A 280 -3.45 -26.84 -35.98
C CYS A 280 -2.46 -25.68 -36.17
N PRO A 281 -1.22 -25.78 -35.65
CA PRO A 281 -0.22 -24.71 -35.78
C PRO A 281 0.30 -24.54 -37.22
N VAL A 282 0.04 -25.52 -38.09
CA VAL A 282 0.49 -25.55 -39.49
C VAL A 282 -0.69 -25.61 -40.47
N ALA A 283 -1.88 -25.17 -40.04
CA ALA A 283 -3.09 -25.18 -40.87
C ALA A 283 -2.88 -24.47 -42.22
N ASP A 284 -2.22 -23.32 -42.20
CA ASP A 284 -1.96 -22.48 -43.39
C ASP A 284 -1.07 -23.18 -44.43
N PHE A 285 -0.25 -24.16 -44.02
CA PHE A 285 0.65 -24.91 -44.89
C PHE A 285 0.06 -26.24 -45.35
N CYS A 286 -1.11 -26.63 -44.82
CA CYS A 286 -1.76 -27.89 -45.14
C CYS A 286 -2.47 -27.80 -46.49
N THR A 287 -1.92 -28.47 -47.50
CA THR A 287 -2.47 -28.50 -48.87
C THR A 287 -2.42 -29.92 -49.42
N GLU A 288 -3.33 -30.26 -50.34
CA GLU A 288 -3.44 -31.64 -50.86
C GLU A 288 -2.15 -32.17 -51.50
N ASN A 289 -1.39 -31.30 -52.20
CA ASN A 289 -0.13 -31.65 -52.87
C ASN A 289 1.11 -31.14 -52.13
N GLY A 290 0.96 -30.72 -50.87
CA GLY A 290 2.04 -30.16 -50.06
C GLY A 290 2.79 -31.20 -49.23
N PRO A 291 3.96 -30.83 -48.68
CA PRO A 291 4.69 -31.66 -47.72
C PRO A 291 3.89 -31.91 -46.43
N VAL A 292 2.98 -31.00 -46.10
CA VAL A 292 1.96 -31.16 -45.05
C VAL A 292 0.62 -31.27 -45.77
N ASN A 293 -0.06 -32.40 -45.58
CA ASN A 293 -1.34 -32.70 -46.22
C ASN A 293 -2.28 -33.43 -45.24
N PRO A 294 -3.60 -33.39 -45.47
CA PRO A 294 -4.56 -34.03 -44.58
C PRO A 294 -4.45 -35.56 -44.56
N ALA A 295 -4.04 -36.20 -45.67
CA ALA A 295 -3.99 -37.66 -45.79
C ALA A 295 -2.90 -38.31 -44.90
N GLY A 296 -1.76 -37.63 -44.71
CA GLY A 296 -0.66 -38.06 -43.83
C GLY A 296 -0.61 -37.29 -42.51
N CYS A 297 -1.68 -36.61 -42.11
CA CYS A 297 -1.67 -35.73 -40.94
C CYS A 297 -1.61 -36.52 -39.63
N THR A 298 -0.50 -36.38 -38.89
CA THR A 298 -0.29 -37.04 -37.61
C THR A 298 -1.26 -36.57 -36.51
N TYR A 299 -1.70 -35.31 -36.56
CA TYR A 299 -2.70 -34.76 -35.62
C TYR A 299 -4.07 -35.43 -35.81
N TYR A 300 -4.48 -35.64 -37.05
CA TYR A 300 -5.71 -36.36 -37.35
C TYR A 300 -5.62 -37.83 -36.99
N SER A 301 -4.50 -38.50 -37.29
CA SER A 301 -4.34 -39.91 -36.92
C SER A 301 -4.44 -40.10 -35.41
N LYS A 302 -3.75 -39.27 -34.61
CA LYS A 302 -3.83 -39.32 -33.13
C LYS A 302 -5.21 -38.97 -32.59
N TRP A 303 -5.91 -38.03 -33.22
CA TRP A 303 -7.28 -37.66 -32.85
C TRP A 303 -8.32 -38.67 -33.34
N LEU A 304 -8.02 -39.57 -34.27
CA LEU A 304 -8.94 -40.66 -34.64
C LEU A 304 -8.64 -41.95 -33.87
N ASP A 305 -7.49 -42.04 -33.20
CA ASP A 305 -6.98 -43.19 -32.46
C ASP A 305 -7.44 -43.19 -30.98
N PHE A 306 -8.66 -42.71 -30.72
CA PHE A 306 -9.31 -42.73 -29.40
C PHE A 306 -9.88 -44.11 -29.04
#